data_AF-A0A2H9L407-F1
#
_entry.id   AF-A0A2H9L407-F1
#
_cell.length_a   1.000
_cell.length_b   1.000
_cell.length_c   1.000
_cell.angle_alpha   90.00
_cell.angle_beta   90.00
_cell.angle_gamma   90.00
#
_symmetry.space_group_name_H-M   'P 1'
#
loop_
_entity.id
_entity.type
_entity.pdbx_description
1 polymer ?
#
loop_
_entity_poly.entity_id
_entity_poly.type
_entity_poly.pdbx_seq_one_letter_code
_entity_poly.pdbx_strand_id
1 'polypeptide(L)' 'MGAKKLTIIIEKDEFGYFAKCNELKGCQTQGKTLSSVLKNIKESILLYLHE' A
#
# COMPACT_ATOMS: atom_id res chain seq x y z
N MET A 1 -11.52 4.60 -19.69
CA MET A 1 -11.11 3.92 -18.44
C MET A 1 -10.77 4.99 -17.42
N GLY A 2 -11.54 5.09 -16.33
CA GLY A 2 -11.37 6.16 -15.34
C GLY A 2 -10.15 5.93 -14.44
N ALA A 3 -9.45 7.00 -14.06
CA ALA A 3 -8.37 6.92 -13.08
C ALA A 3 -8.96 6.68 -11.68
N LYS A 4 -8.66 5.53 -11.09
CA LYS A 4 -9.09 5.20 -9.72
C LYS A 4 -8.08 5.81 -8.74
N LYS A 5 -8.50 6.82 -7.97
CA LYS A 5 -7.69 7.41 -6.91
C LYS A 5 -7.82 6.54 -5.67
N LEU A 6 -6.72 5.96 -5.23
CA LEU A 6 -6.68 5.12 -4.03
C LEU A 6 -6.00 5.88 -2.90
N THR A 7 -6.61 5.86 -1.72
CA THR A 7 -6.06 6.47 -0.51
C THR A 7 -5.24 5.45 0.28
N ILE A 8 -3.94 5.70 0.40
CA ILE A 8 -3.01 4.87 1.16
C ILE A 8 -2.66 5.57 2.47
N ILE A 9 -2.92 4.87 3.58
CA ILE A 9 -2.55 5.32 4.92
C ILE A 9 -1.21 4.68 5.23
N ILE A 10 -0.21 5.50 5.59
CA ILE A 10 1.11 5.04 5.98
C ILE A 10 1.35 5.43 7.44
N GLU A 11 1.63 4.44 8.25
CA GLU A 11 1.93 4.57 9.67
C GLU A 11 3.40 4.23 9.87
N LYS A 12 4.10 5.04 10.66
CA LYS A 12 5.50 4.83 11.00
C LYS A 12 5.60 4.56 12.49
N ASP A 13 6.25 3.46 12.83
CA ASP A 13 6.52 3.02 14.19
C ASP A 13 8.02 2.82 14.41
N GLU A 14 8.40 2.50 15.64
CA GLU A 14 9.78 2.23 16.05
C GLU A 14 10.46 1.10 15.25
N PHE A 15 9.67 0.16 14.70
CA PHE A 15 10.17 -0.98 13.90
C PHE A 15 10.18 -0.74 12.39
N GLY A 16 9.60 0.36 11.88
CA GLY A 16 9.55 0.65 10.45
C GLY A 16 8.27 1.36 10.01
N TYR A 17 7.76 0.97 8.85
CA TYR A 17 6.60 1.57 8.19
C TYR A 17 5.58 0.50 7.83
N PHE A 18 4.31 0.84 8.03
CA PHE A 18 3.16 0.06 7.64
C PHE A 18 2.32 0.87 6.67
N ALA A 19 1.83 0.27 5.59
CA ALA A 19 0.96 0.92 4.61
C ALA A 19 -0.29 0.07 4.37
N LYS A 20 -1.45 0.70 4.33
CA LYS A 20 -2.73 0.04 4.00
C LYS A 20 -3.54 0.88 3.01
N CYS A 21 -4.26 0.19 2.13
CA CYS A 21 -5.23 0.84 1.23
C CYS A 21 -6.63 0.78 1.86
N ASN A 22 -7.26 1.93 2.09
CA ASN A 22 -8.58 1.96 2.75
C ASN A 22 -9.70 1.40 1.85
N GLU A 23 -9.52 1.52 0.54
CA GLU A 23 -10.51 1.08 -0.46
C GLU A 23 -10.39 -0.39 -0.82
N LEU A 24 -9.23 -1.01 -0.60
CA LEU A 24 -8.94 -2.40 -0.93
C LEU A 24 -8.72 -3.21 0.35
N LYS A 25 -9.79 -3.84 0.84
CA LYS A 25 -9.71 -4.71 2.03
C LYS A 25 -8.70 -5.84 1.78
N GLY A 26 -7.69 -5.93 2.65
CA GLY A 26 -6.61 -6.92 2.57
C GLY A 26 -5.34 -6.44 1.85
N CYS A 27 -5.37 -5.29 1.17
CA CYS A 27 -4.15 -4.68 0.61
C CYS A 27 -3.41 -3.87 1.67
N GLN A 28 -2.47 -4.52 2.34
CA GLN A 28 -1.58 -3.92 3.33
C GLN A 28 -0.16 -4.47 3.20
N THR A 29 0.83 -3.65 3.49
CA THR A 29 2.25 -4.03 3.43
C THR A 29 3.03 -3.40 4.57
N GLN A 30 4.19 -3.97 4.88
CA GLN A 30 5.12 -3.46 5.87
C GLN A 30 6.53 -3.40 5.28
N GLY A 31 7.35 -2.48 5.76
CA GLY A 31 8.76 -2.36 5.35
C GLY A 31 9.57 -1.54 6.35
N LYS A 32 10.89 -1.73 6.35
CA LYS A 32 11.78 -0.95 7.24
C LYS A 32 11.94 0.51 6.80
N THR A 33 11.62 0.81 5.53
CA THR A 33 11.76 2.16 4.95
C THR A 33 10.49 2.56 4.21
N LEU A 34 10.23 3.87 4.17
CA LEU A 34 9.08 4.45 3.46
C LEU A 34 9.07 4.03 1.98
N SER A 35 10.23 4.03 1.34
CA SER A 35 10.33 3.66 -0.07
C SER A 35 10.01 2.18 -0.32
N SER A 36 10.40 1.29 0.60
CA SER A 36 10.09 -0.14 0.52
C SER A 36 8.59 -0.39 0.70
N VAL A 37 7.97 0.20 1.71
CA VAL A 37 6.53 0.00 1.96
C VAL A 37 5.69 0.55 0.81
N LEU A 38 6.09 1.70 0.25
CA LEU A 38 5.45 2.32 -0.92
C LEU A 38 5.56 1.48 -2.19
N LYS A 39 6.72 0.85 -2.43
CA LYS A 39 6.88 -0.06 -3.58
C LYS A 39 5.96 -1.27 -3.41
N ASN A 40 6.00 -1.91 -2.24
CA ASN A 40 5.24 -3.12 -1.97
C ASN A 40 3.73 -2.88 -2.07
N ILE A 41 3.21 -1.78 -1.50
CA ILE A 41 1.76 -1.49 -1.55
C ILE A 41 1.30 -1.20 -2.98
N LYS A 42 2.13 -0.52 -3.79
CA LYS A 42 1.82 -0.27 -5.22
C LYS A 42 1.75 -1.58 -6.02
N GLU A 43 2.68 -2.50 -5.80
CA GLU A 43 2.65 -3.81 -6.46
C GLU A 43 1.44 -4.63 -6.01
N SER A 44 1.12 -4.64 -4.72
CA SER A 44 -0.06 -5.33 -4.19
C SER A 44 -1.37 -4.78 -4.78
N ILE A 45 -1.50 -3.46 -4.91
CA ILE A 45 -2.65 -2.81 -5.56
C ILE A 45 -2.72 -3.17 -7.05
N LEU A 46 -1.57 -3.13 -7.74
CA LEU A 46 -1.53 -3.42 -9.18
C LEU A 46 -1.96 -4.87 -9.43
N LEU A 47 -1.47 -5.81 -8.61
CA LEU A 47 -1.86 -7.21 -8.68
C LEU A 47 -3.36 -7.38 -8.42
N TYR A 48 -3.89 -6.76 -7.37
CA TYR A 48 -5.32 -6.82 -7.03
C TYR A 48 -6.23 -6.28 -8.14
N LEU A 49 -5.81 -5.22 -8.84
CA LEU A 49 -6.60 -4.64 -9.94
C LEU A 49 -6.46 -5.42 -11.25
N HIS A 50 -5.53 -6.37 -11.31
CA HIS A 50 -5.32 -7.23 -12.46
C HIS A 50 -6.03 -8.60 -12.31
N GLU A 51 -6.50 -8.93 -11.10
CA GLU A 51 -7.47 -10.02 -10.83
C GLU A 51 -8.92 -9.52 -10.97
#